data_AF-A0A7C6WAD3-F1
#
_entry.id   AF-A0A7C6WAD3-F1
#
_cell.length_a   1.000
_cell.length_b   1.000
_cell.length_c   1.000
_cell.angle_alpha   90.00
_cell.angle_beta   90.00
_cell.angle_gamma   90.00
#
_symmetry.space_group_name_H-M   'P 1'
#
loop_
_entity.id
_entity.type
_entity.pdbx_description
1 polymer ?
#
loop_
_entity_poly.entity_id
_entity_poly.type
_entity_poly.pdbx_seq_one_letter_code
_entity_poly.pdbx_strand_id
1 'polypeptide(L)'
;MMRTNADITIYNRCFDKATRLDKYQWTILYGVFWDERKAVNRLQSGLEDADKVTIIIPFTVATDKKYVTPKEFEKQEDKAGYFTLQEGDRVVKGAIDFEITGKISDLDKEYEAFTITSVDTKDFGSLYMRHWEVGAK
;
A
#
# COMPACT_ATOMS: atom_id res chain seq x y z
N MET A 1 -10.07 -19.07 7.54
CA MET A 1 -8.78 -18.35 7.64
C MET A 1 -8.52 -17.71 6.29
N MET A 2 -8.24 -16.42 6.25
CA MET A 2 -7.95 -15.71 5.00
C MET A 2 -6.63 -16.25 4.43
N ARG A 3 -6.57 -16.54 3.12
CA ARG A 3 -5.34 -17.00 2.48
C ARG A 3 -4.47 -15.78 2.17
N THR A 4 -3.24 -15.81 2.66
CA THR A 4 -2.22 -14.79 2.41
C THR A 4 -1.07 -15.46 1.67
N ASN A 5 -0.44 -14.75 0.73
CA ASN A 5 0.58 -15.31 -0.17
C ASN A 5 1.82 -14.42 -0.32
N ALA A 6 1.82 -13.21 0.25
CA ALA A 6 2.91 -12.26 0.11
C ALA A 6 2.99 -11.34 1.33
N ASP A 7 4.14 -10.68 1.45
CA ASP A 7 4.33 -9.52 2.30
C ASP A 7 4.38 -8.28 1.41
N ILE A 8 4.03 -7.12 1.94
CA ILE A 8 4.07 -5.86 1.20
C ILE A 8 4.67 -4.75 2.05
N THR A 9 5.14 -3.72 1.36
CA THR A 9 5.60 -2.49 1.97
C THR A 9 4.78 -1.33 1.43
N ILE A 10 4.15 -0.57 2.32
CA ILE A 10 3.37 0.61 1.97
C ILE A 10 4.18 1.85 2.29
N TYR A 11 4.23 2.77 1.35
CA TYR A 11 4.86 4.08 1.47
C TYR A 11 3.78 5.16 1.59
N ASN A 12 3.61 5.71 2.79
CA ASN A 12 2.72 6.83 3.02
C ASN A 12 3.46 8.15 2.88
N ARG A 13 2.88 9.08 2.11
CA ARG A 13 3.40 10.45 1.99
C ARG A 13 3.16 11.23 3.28
N CYS A 14 4.23 11.76 3.86
CA CYS A 14 4.23 12.62 5.03
C CYS A 14 4.84 13.98 4.67
N PHE A 15 4.01 15.01 4.62
CA PHE A 15 4.53 16.37 4.47
C PHE A 15 5.19 16.83 5.77
N ASP A 16 6.50 17.10 5.71
CA ASP A 16 7.25 17.63 6.84
C ASP A 16 7.22 19.17 6.82
N LYS A 17 6.57 19.76 7.83
CA LYS A 17 6.43 21.23 7.91
C LYS A 17 7.75 21.93 8.21
N ALA A 18 8.71 21.26 8.87
CA ALA A 18 9.98 21.86 9.25
C ALA A 18 10.92 21.95 8.06
N THR A 19 11.04 20.89 7.26
CA THR A 19 11.88 20.88 6.06
C THR A 19 11.16 21.36 4.81
N ARG A 20 9.83 21.50 4.85
CA ARG A 20 8.95 21.80 3.69
C ARG A 20 9.14 20.81 2.53
N LEU A 21 9.48 19.57 2.87
CA LEU A 21 9.73 18.48 1.93
C LEU A 21 8.74 17.36 2.19
N ASP A 22 8.39 16.66 1.12
CA ASP A 22 7.66 15.41 1.20
C ASP A 22 8.61 14.31 1.68
N LYS A 23 8.33 13.78 2.87
CA LYS A 23 8.95 12.55 3.36
C LYS A 23 8.02 11.38 3.06
N TYR A 24 8.59 10.21 2.89
CA TYR A 24 7.81 8.98 2.76
C TYR A 24 8.20 8.05 3.88
N GLN A 25 7.21 7.55 4.60
CA GLN A 25 7.43 6.51 5.57
C GLN A 25 7.02 5.17 4.98
N TRP A 26 7.83 4.14 5.20
CA TRP A 26 7.50 2.79 4.80
C TRP A 26 6.89 2.03 5.99
N THR A 27 6.01 1.08 5.69
CA THR A 27 5.40 0.19 6.67
C THR A 27 5.31 -1.19 6.05
N ILE A 28 5.94 -2.16 6.70
CA ILE A 28 5.89 -3.55 6.24
C ILE A 28 4.65 -4.21 6.85
N LEU A 29 3.86 -4.86 5.99
CA LEU A 29 2.69 -5.65 6.33
C LEU A 29 2.96 -7.10 5.96
N TYR A 30 3.04 -7.96 6.99
CA TYR A 30 3.32 -9.37 6.84
C TYR A 30 2.04 -10.19 6.76
N GLY A 31 2.00 -11.13 5.81
CA GLY A 31 0.84 -11.99 5.60
C GLY A 31 -0.35 -11.23 5.03
N VAL A 32 -0.19 -10.73 3.79
CA VAL A 32 -1.27 -10.18 2.97
C VAL A 32 -1.57 -11.08 1.78
N PHE A 33 -2.69 -10.84 1.13
CA PHE A 33 -2.96 -11.41 -0.18
C PHE A 33 -2.58 -10.41 -1.26
N TRP A 34 -1.80 -10.85 -2.24
CA TRP A 34 -1.38 -10.07 -3.41
C TRP A 34 -1.78 -10.84 -4.67
N ASP A 35 -2.65 -10.23 -5.48
CA ASP A 35 -2.97 -10.66 -6.84
C ASP A 35 -2.55 -9.55 -7.80
N GLU A 36 -1.68 -9.87 -8.73
CA GLU A 36 -1.19 -8.95 -9.72
C GLU A 36 -1.49 -9.52 -11.10
N ARG A 37 -2.23 -8.75 -11.88
CA ARG A 37 -2.60 -9.10 -13.24
C ARG A 37 -1.88 -8.16 -14.19
N LYS A 38 -0.76 -8.64 -14.73
CA LYS A 38 -0.09 -8.01 -15.87
C LYS A 38 -0.83 -8.41 -17.14
N ALA A 39 -1.27 -7.44 -17.93
CA ALA A 39 -1.85 -7.73 -19.23
C ALA A 39 -0.74 -8.26 -20.15
N VAL A 40 -0.74 -9.57 -20.41
CA VAL A 40 0.15 -10.17 -21.40
C VAL A 40 -0.32 -9.69 -22.76
N ASN A 41 0.44 -8.75 -23.32
CA ASN A 41 0.20 -8.11 -24.61
C ASN A 41 0.16 -9.18 -25.73
N ARG A 42 -1.03 -9.72 -26.03
CA ARG A 42 -1.29 -10.51 -27.23
C ARG A 42 -2.16 -9.69 -28.17
N LEU A 43 -1.51 -8.81 -28.92
CA LEU A 43 -1.79 -8.41 -30.31
C LEU A 43 -3.17 -8.85 -30.86
N GLN A 44 -4.27 -8.31 -30.34
CA GLN A 44 -5.51 -8.20 -31.12
C GLN A 44 -6.49 -7.28 -30.40
N SER A 45 -6.72 -6.12 -31.02
CA SER A 45 -7.86 -5.22 -30.78
C SER A 45 -8.04 -4.68 -29.35
N GLY A 46 -7.45 -3.50 -29.12
CA GLY A 46 -8.18 -2.37 -28.58
C GLY A 46 -8.93 -2.55 -27.25
N LEU A 47 -8.27 -3.09 -26.22
CA LEU A 47 -8.66 -2.91 -24.83
C LEU A 47 -7.40 -2.62 -24.02
N GLU A 48 -7.32 -1.39 -23.51
CA GLU A 48 -6.31 -0.91 -22.58
C GLU A 48 -6.54 -1.56 -21.21
N ASP A 49 -6.23 -2.84 -21.07
CA ASP A 49 -6.19 -3.51 -19.77
C ASP A 49 -4.87 -3.11 -19.09
N ALA A 50 -4.92 -2.05 -18.28
CA ALA A 50 -3.78 -1.58 -17.48
C ALA A 50 -3.40 -2.59 -16.39
N ASP A 51 -2.14 -2.63 -15.98
CA ASP A 51 -1.66 -3.44 -14.85
C ASP A 51 -2.55 -3.20 -13.63
N LYS A 52 -3.17 -4.28 -13.12
CA LYS A 52 -4.09 -4.20 -11.98
C LYS A 52 -3.57 -5.09 -10.86
N VAL A 53 -3.33 -4.47 -9.72
CA VAL A 53 -2.98 -5.14 -8.48
C VAL A 53 -4.16 -5.07 -7.51
N THR A 54 -4.54 -6.22 -6.98
CA THR A 54 -5.53 -6.36 -5.92
C THR A 54 -4.84 -6.92 -4.69
N ILE A 55 -4.90 -6.17 -3.60
CA ILE A 55 -4.26 -6.50 -2.34
C ILE A 55 -5.35 -6.64 -1.31
N ILE A 56 -5.31 -7.72 -0.52
CA ILE A 56 -6.27 -7.91 0.56
C ILE A 56 -5.51 -8.03 1.87
N ILE A 57 -5.73 -7.06 2.75
CA ILE A 57 -4.98 -6.84 3.99
C ILE A 57 -5.91 -7.15 5.16
N PRO A 58 -5.71 -8.26 5.90
CA PRO A 58 -6.55 -8.54 7.06
C PRO A 58 -6.38 -7.48 8.15
N PHE A 59 -7.43 -7.20 8.92
CA PHE A 59 -7.31 -6.26 10.06
C PHE A 59 -6.34 -6.76 11.15
N THR A 60 -6.09 -8.07 11.16
CA THR A 60 -5.12 -8.75 12.04
C THR A 60 -3.74 -8.86 11.39
N VAL A 61 -3.45 -8.09 10.34
CA VAL A 61 -2.14 -8.11 9.67
C VAL A 61 -1.02 -7.86 10.67
N ALA A 62 0.08 -8.59 10.53
CA ALA A 62 1.24 -8.40 11.38
C ALA A 62 2.04 -7.21 10.86
N THR A 63 2.21 -6.19 11.71
CA THR A 63 2.95 -4.98 11.38
C THR A 63 3.41 -4.29 12.65
N ASP A 64 4.46 -3.47 12.53
CA ASP A 64 5.02 -2.68 13.63
C ASP A 64 4.19 -1.41 13.92
N LYS A 65 3.38 -0.95 12.95
CA LYS A 65 2.63 0.30 13.04
C LYS A 65 1.13 0.08 13.18
N LYS A 66 0.45 1.04 13.78
CA LYS A 66 -1.01 0.98 13.93
C LYS A 66 -1.72 1.64 12.75
N TYR A 67 -2.73 0.96 12.21
CA TYR A 67 -3.58 1.54 11.17
C TYR A 67 -4.41 2.70 11.73
N VAL A 68 -4.44 3.81 11.00
CA VAL A 68 -5.34 4.94 11.21
C VAL A 68 -5.96 5.35 9.89
N THR A 69 -7.10 6.02 9.94
CA THR A 69 -7.72 6.55 8.72
C THR A 69 -6.90 7.72 8.17
N PRO A 70 -6.98 8.02 6.86
CA PRO A 70 -6.22 9.12 6.24
C PRO A 70 -6.43 10.46 6.96
N LYS A 71 -7.66 10.75 7.37
CA LYS A 71 -8.02 11.96 8.13
C LYS A 71 -7.35 12.06 9.49
N GLU A 72 -7.20 10.94 10.18
CA GLU A 72 -6.52 10.91 11.48
C GLU A 72 -5.01 10.95 11.29
N PHE A 73 -4.49 10.28 10.26
CA PHE A 73 -3.08 10.32 9.87
C PHE A 73 -2.59 11.75 9.57
N GLU A 74 -3.41 12.55 8.90
CA GLU A 74 -3.08 13.97 8.64
C GLU A 74 -3.06 14.84 9.90
N LYS A 75 -3.89 14.51 10.89
CA LYS A 75 -3.95 15.22 12.18
C LYS A 75 -2.84 14.80 13.14
N GLN A 76 -2.28 13.60 12.97
CA GLN A 76 -1.20 13.11 13.81
C GLN A 76 0.06 13.96 13.62
N GLU A 77 0.60 14.44 14.73
CA GLU A 77 1.89 15.12 14.78
C GLU A 77 3.03 14.10 14.63
N ASP A 78 2.91 12.96 15.33
CA ASP A 78 3.82 11.82 15.20
C ASP A 78 3.24 10.77 14.26
N LYS A 79 3.81 10.67 13.06
CA LYS A 79 3.37 9.73 12.02
C LYS A 79 4.15 8.42 12.06
N ALA A 80 5.25 8.36 12.82
CA ALA A 80 6.19 7.25 12.82
C ALA A 80 5.56 5.94 13.31
N GLY A 81 4.67 6.00 14.31
CA GLY A 81 3.99 4.83 14.86
C GLY A 81 2.71 4.39 14.11
N TYR A 82 2.33 5.08 13.04
CA TYR A 82 1.05 4.87 12.36
C TYR A 82 1.22 4.65 10.87
N PHE A 83 0.26 3.98 10.24
CA PHE A 83 0.17 3.89 8.79
C PHE A 83 -1.27 4.09 8.34
N THR A 84 -1.43 4.48 7.08
CA THR A 84 -2.74 4.67 6.45
C THR A 84 -2.79 3.96 5.11
N LEU A 85 -3.99 3.82 4.57
CA LEU A 85 -4.24 3.35 3.22
C LEU A 85 -5.09 4.41 2.54
N GLN A 86 -4.51 5.14 1.60
CA GLN A 86 -5.22 6.17 0.83
C GLN A 86 -4.86 6.11 -0.65
N GLU A 87 -5.75 6.65 -1.48
CA GLU A 87 -5.49 6.81 -2.91
C GLU A 87 -4.26 7.72 -3.14
N GLY A 88 -3.33 7.28 -3.98
CA GLY A 88 -2.06 7.97 -4.24
C GLY A 88 -0.88 7.53 -3.37
N ASP A 89 -1.11 6.74 -2.31
CA ASP A 89 -0.01 6.08 -1.59
C ASP A 89 0.64 5.00 -2.47
N ARG A 90 1.89 4.67 -2.18
CA ARG A 90 2.63 3.66 -2.94
C ARG A 90 2.72 2.35 -2.19
N VAL A 91 2.70 1.25 -2.93
CA VAL A 91 2.83 -0.09 -2.39
C VAL A 91 3.79 -0.91 -3.23
N VAL A 92 4.63 -1.67 -2.56
CA VAL A 92 5.63 -2.55 -3.17
C VAL A 92 5.42 -3.96 -2.65
N LYS A 93 5.55 -4.94 -3.53
CA LYS A 93 5.53 -6.35 -3.13
C LYS A 93 6.85 -6.73 -2.47
N GLY A 94 6.77 -7.32 -1.29
CA GLY A 94 7.91 -7.72 -0.47
C GLY A 94 8.03 -6.90 0.81
N ALA A 95 8.72 -7.48 1.80
CA ALA A 95 9.14 -6.79 3.01
C ALA A 95 10.45 -6.05 2.72
N ILE A 96 10.36 -4.73 2.57
CA ILE A 96 11.48 -3.87 2.17
C ILE A 96 11.60 -2.75 3.19
N ASP A 97 12.78 -2.61 3.79
CA ASP A 97 13.13 -1.56 4.74
C ASP A 97 13.80 -0.35 4.07
N PHE A 98 13.43 -0.05 2.82
CA PHE A 98 14.05 0.99 2.02
C PHE A 98 13.53 2.37 2.42
N GLU A 99 14.42 3.20 2.99
CA GLU A 99 14.11 4.58 3.30
C GLU A 99 14.26 5.47 2.05
N ILE A 100 13.17 6.13 1.65
CA ILE A 100 13.20 7.13 0.58
C ILE A 100 13.83 8.42 1.13
N THR A 101 15.15 8.52 1.06
CA THR A 101 15.92 9.73 1.40
C THR A 101 15.94 10.77 0.27
N GLY A 102 15.53 10.37 -0.95
CA GLY A 102 15.56 11.18 -2.16
C GLY A 102 14.18 11.36 -2.79
N LYS A 103 14.03 10.99 -4.07
CA LYS A 103 12.76 11.08 -4.79
C LYS A 103 12.05 9.74 -4.73
N ILE A 104 10.72 9.76 -4.75
CA ILE A 104 9.93 8.54 -4.89
C ILE A 104 10.19 7.78 -6.21
N SER A 105 10.80 8.45 -7.20
CA SER A 105 11.27 7.80 -8.42
C SER A 105 12.43 6.83 -8.20
N ASP A 106 13.20 6.95 -7.11
CA ASP A 106 14.27 5.99 -6.80
C ASP A 106 13.66 4.64 -6.40
N LEU A 107 12.53 4.66 -5.67
CA LEU A 107 11.75 3.46 -5.38
C LEU A 107 11.29 2.75 -6.66
N ASP A 108 10.80 3.52 -7.64
CA ASP A 108 10.30 3.03 -8.94
C ASP A 108 11.41 2.38 -9.80
N LYS A 109 12.66 2.79 -9.59
CA LYS A 109 13.82 2.24 -10.29
C LYS A 109 14.34 0.95 -9.66
N GLU A 110 14.32 0.87 -8.34
CA GLU A 110 14.82 -0.28 -7.58
C GLU A 110 13.76 -1.37 -7.45
N TYR A 111 12.47 -0.99 -7.37
CA TYR A 111 11.37 -1.89 -7.09
C TYR A 111 10.14 -1.60 -7.95
N GLU A 112 9.37 -2.63 -8.26
CA GLU A 112 8.05 -2.49 -8.89
C GLU A 112 7.05 -1.92 -7.87
N ALA A 113 6.92 -0.60 -7.86
CA ALA A 113 5.99 0.12 -7.01
C ALA A 113 4.67 0.41 -7.74
N PHE A 114 3.56 0.12 -7.07
CA PHE A 114 2.21 0.38 -7.56
C PHE A 114 1.60 1.53 -6.77
N THR A 115 0.73 2.30 -7.41
CA THR A 115 0.02 3.41 -6.80
C THR A 115 -1.38 2.95 -6.42
N ILE A 116 -1.75 3.15 -5.16
CA ILE A 116 -3.09 2.83 -4.66
C ILE A 116 -4.11 3.73 -5.36
N THR A 117 -5.18 3.12 -5.85
CA THR A 117 -6.26 3.76 -6.61
C THR A 117 -7.63 3.55 -6.00
N SER A 118 -7.80 2.55 -5.15
CA SER A 118 -9.02 2.35 -4.37
C SER A 118 -8.66 1.67 -3.06
N VAL A 119 -9.38 2.03 -2.01
CA VAL A 119 -9.29 1.39 -0.70
C VAL A 119 -10.70 1.16 -0.19
N ASP A 120 -11.08 -0.10 -0.08
CA ASP A 120 -12.36 -0.55 0.41
C ASP A 120 -12.18 -1.16 1.80
N THR A 121 -12.86 -0.59 2.79
CA THR A 121 -12.86 -1.13 4.15
C THR A 121 -13.99 -2.15 4.27
N LYS A 122 -13.66 -3.44 4.44
CA LYS A 122 -14.63 -4.51 4.67
C LYS A 122 -14.65 -4.85 6.16
N ASP A 123 -15.34 -4.04 6.96
CA ASP A 123 -15.42 -4.20 8.43
C ASP A 123 -16.57 -5.11 8.91
N PHE A 124 -17.32 -5.69 7.97
CA PHE A 124 -18.47 -6.56 8.23
C PHE A 124 -18.09 -8.04 8.30
N GLY A 125 -18.97 -8.83 8.96
CA GLY A 125 -18.75 -10.25 9.17
C GLY A 125 -17.91 -10.58 10.40
N SER A 126 -17.43 -11.82 10.44
CA SER A 126 -16.59 -12.33 11.53
C SER A 126 -15.19 -11.68 11.50
N LEU A 127 -14.50 -11.61 12.65
CA LEU A 127 -13.21 -10.91 12.77
C LEU A 127 -12.18 -11.36 11.72
N TYR A 128 -12.19 -12.65 11.35
CA TYR A 128 -11.29 -13.23 10.35
C TYR A 128 -11.67 -12.93 8.89
N MET A 129 -12.84 -12.33 8.65
CA MET A 129 -13.29 -11.86 7.35
C MET A 129 -13.08 -10.36 7.18
N ARG A 130 -12.72 -9.63 8.25
CA ARG A 130 -12.53 -8.18 8.15
C ARG A 130 -11.17 -7.86 7.56
N HIS A 131 -11.18 -7.09 6.48
CA HIS A 131 -9.98 -6.76 5.73
C HIS A 131 -10.14 -5.43 4.99
N TRP A 132 -9.02 -4.84 4.61
CA TRP A 132 -8.97 -3.79 3.60
C TRP A 132 -8.72 -4.44 2.25
N GLU A 133 -9.53 -4.11 1.27
CA GLU A 133 -9.31 -4.46 -0.13
C GLU A 133 -8.74 -3.22 -0.82
N VAL A 134 -7.53 -3.35 -1.38
CA VAL A 134 -6.77 -2.24 -1.94
C VAL A 134 -6.51 -2.54 -3.40
N GLY A 135 -6.99 -1.66 -4.28
CA GLY A 135 -6.69 -1.70 -5.71
C GLY A 135 -5.52 -0.77 -6.03
N ALA A 136 -4.53 -1.24 -6.76
CA ALA A 136 -3.38 -0.45 -7.19
C ALA A 136 -3.04 -0.67 -8.68
N LYS A 137 -2.37 0.31 -9.29
CA LYS A 137 -1.89 0.29 -10.68
C LYS A 137 -0.58 1.07 -10.83
#